data_AF-G9KKS1-F1
#
_entry.id   AF-G9KKS1-F1
#
_cell.length_a   1.000
_cell.length_b   1.000
_cell.length_c   1.000
_cell.angle_alpha   90.00
_cell.angle_beta   90.00
_cell.angle_gamma   90.00
#
_symmetry.space_group_name_H-M   'P 1'
#
loop_
_entity.id
_entity.type
_entity.pdbx_description
1 polymer ?
#
loop_
_entity_poly.entity_id
_entity_poly.type
_entity_poly.pdbx_seq_one_letter_code
_entity_poly.pdbx_strand_id
1 'polypeptide(L)' 'REVYAVTHDLTPTEGWIMQFKISVGCKVSEKVAQNQIHVQYSTDFGVSWNYLVPQCLPADPKCSGSVSQPSVFFPT' A
#
# COMPACT_ATOMS: atom_id res chain seq x y z
N ARG A 1 -9.60 16.44 -2.81
CA ARG A 1 -8.41 16.65 -3.67
C ARG A 1 -7.57 15.41 -3.54
N GLU A 2 -7.31 14.71 -4.63
CA GLU A 2 -6.41 13.56 -4.61
C GLU A 2 -4.98 14.06 -4.43
N VAL A 3 -4.24 13.41 -3.51
CA VAL A 3 -2.85 13.71 -3.23
C VAL A 3 -2.09 12.40 -3.37
N TYR A 4 -1.22 12.33 -4.37
CA TYR A 4 -0.40 11.15 -4.66
C TYR A 4 0.97 11.58 -5.15
N ALA A 5 1.93 10.66 -5.05
CA ALA A 5 3.24 10.76 -5.68
C ALA A 5 3.52 9.45 -6.41
N VAL A 6 4.07 9.55 -7.62
CA VAL A 6 4.37 8.40 -8.49
C VAL A 6 5.85 8.46 -8.85
N THR A 7 6.54 7.33 -8.76
CA THR A 7 7.93 7.22 -9.19
C THR A 7 8.01 7.17 -10.71
N HIS A 8 9.22 7.33 -11.27
CA HIS A 8 9.47 6.82 -12.62
C HIS A 8 9.37 5.29 -12.64
N ASP A 9 9.23 4.73 -13.84
CA ASP A 9 9.23 3.28 -14.04
C ASP A 9 10.54 2.67 -13.54
N LEU A 10 10.42 1.53 -12.86
CA LEU A 10 11.54 0.78 -12.30
C LEU A 10 11.60 -0.59 -12.95
N THR A 11 12.78 -1.21 -12.98
CA THR A 11 12.97 -2.60 -13.45
C THR A 11 13.56 -3.45 -12.31
N PRO A 12 12.75 -3.87 -11.32
CA PRO A 12 13.23 -4.63 -10.18
C PRO A 12 13.74 -6.01 -10.61
N THR A 13 14.81 -6.47 -9.97
CA THR A 13 15.31 -7.85 -10.10
C THR A 13 14.88 -8.70 -8.91
N GLU A 14 15.15 -10.01 -8.97
CA GLU A 14 14.96 -10.90 -7.84
C GLU A 14 15.68 -10.38 -6.59
N GLY A 15 15.01 -10.43 -5.44
CA GLY A 15 15.53 -9.95 -4.15
C GLY A 15 15.50 -8.43 -3.96
N TRP A 16 14.97 -7.65 -4.92
CA TRP A 16 14.82 -6.20 -4.75
C TRP A 16 13.80 -5.87 -3.64
N ILE A 17 14.09 -4.81 -2.87
CA ILE A 17 13.25 -4.37 -1.74
C ILE A 17 12.89 -2.90 -1.90
N MET A 18 11.59 -2.59 -1.77
CA MET A 18 11.12 -1.22 -1.55
C MET A 18 11.13 -0.91 -0.05
N GLN A 19 11.96 0.05 0.37
CA GLN A 19 12.04 0.50 1.75
C GLN A 19 11.76 2.00 1.86
N PHE A 20 10.92 2.39 2.82
CA PHE A 20 10.60 3.79 3.09
C PHE A 20 10.27 4.02 4.56
N LYS A 21 10.19 5.29 4.96
CA LYS A 21 9.66 5.73 6.25
C LYS A 21 8.46 6.63 6.01
N ILE A 22 7.39 6.45 6.77
CA ILE A 22 6.16 7.26 6.67
C ILE A 22 5.67 7.64 8.06
N SER A 23 5.07 8.83 8.18
CA SER A 23 4.29 9.24 9.34
C SER A 23 2.96 9.79 8.84
N VAL A 24 1.87 9.15 9.23
CA VAL A 24 0.52 9.51 8.78
C VAL A 24 -0.21 10.12 9.98
N GLY A 25 -0.69 11.35 9.82
CA GLY A 25 -1.52 11.99 10.84
C GLY A 25 -0.81 12.39 12.13
N CYS A 26 0.48 12.78 12.08
CA CYS A 26 1.38 13.14 13.20
C CYS A 26 0.80 13.92 14.41
N LYS A 27 -0.41 14.47 14.32
CA LYS A 27 -1.19 15.07 15.40
C LYS A 27 -2.55 14.37 15.49
N VAL A 28 -2.99 14.05 16.71
CA VAL A 28 -4.29 13.41 16.99
C VAL A 28 -5.41 14.14 16.24
N SER A 29 -5.98 13.49 15.23
CA SER A 29 -7.20 13.93 14.56
C SER A 29 -8.28 12.87 14.78
N GLU A 30 -9.50 13.29 15.09
CA GLU A 30 -10.62 12.42 15.46
C GLU A 30 -11.07 11.44 14.35
N LYS A 31 -10.52 11.55 13.13
CA LYS A 31 -10.95 10.76 11.96
C LYS A 31 -9.87 9.79 11.50
N VAL A 32 -9.60 8.77 12.31
CA VAL A 32 -8.62 7.68 12.06
C VAL A 32 -8.89 6.93 10.75
N ALA A 33 -10.15 6.85 10.31
CA ALA A 33 -10.55 6.14 9.10
C ALA A 33 -10.53 7.00 7.81
N GLN A 34 -9.98 8.20 7.85
CA GLN A 34 -9.87 9.10 6.69
C GLN A 34 -8.39 9.37 6.39
N ASN A 35 -8.07 9.70 5.13
CA ASN A 35 -6.71 10.06 4.70
C ASN A 35 -5.65 8.95 4.90
N GLN A 36 -6.06 7.69 4.77
CA GLN A 36 -5.14 6.56 4.67
C GLN A 36 -4.27 6.68 3.41
N ILE A 37 -3.00 6.26 3.52
CA ILE A 37 -2.04 6.28 2.43
C ILE A 37 -1.94 4.88 1.85
N HIS A 38 -2.22 4.75 0.56
CA HIS A 38 -2.13 3.48 -0.17
C HIS A 38 -0.79 3.41 -0.89
N VAL A 39 -0.04 2.32 -0.67
CA VAL A 39 1.18 2.03 -1.43
C VAL A 39 0.85 0.98 -2.47
N GLN A 40 1.05 1.33 -3.74
CA GLN A 40 0.61 0.56 -4.90
C GLN A 40 1.70 0.50 -5.97
N TYR A 41 1.55 -0.43 -6.91
CA TYR A 41 2.36 -0.54 -8.12
C TYR A 41 1.47 -0.66 -9.35
N SER A 42 2.03 -0.31 -10.51
CA SER A 42 1.43 -0.49 -11.82
C SER A 42 2.43 -1.21 -12.73
N THR A 43 1.92 -2.06 -13.61
CA THR A 43 2.69 -2.72 -14.68
C THR A 43 2.20 -2.32 -16.07
N ASP A 44 1.34 -1.31 -16.14
CA ASP A 44 0.66 -0.82 -17.35
C ASP A 44 0.73 0.71 -17.46
N PHE A 45 1.88 1.27 -17.07
CA PHE A 45 2.17 2.71 -17.19
C PHE A 45 1.17 3.63 -16.47
N GLY A 46 0.67 3.17 -15.32
CA GLY A 46 -0.22 3.94 -14.45
C GLY A 46 -1.70 3.84 -14.80
N VAL A 47 -2.11 2.95 -15.71
CA VAL A 47 -3.52 2.72 -16.07
C VAL A 47 -4.26 2.00 -14.94
N SER A 48 -3.67 0.94 -14.38
CA SER A 48 -4.21 0.21 -13.23
C SER A 48 -3.19 0.08 -12.11
N TRP A 49 -3.70 0.00 -10.89
CA TRP A 49 -2.91 0.03 -9.66
C TRP A 49 -3.30 -1.11 -8.74
N ASN A 50 -2.30 -1.85 -8.25
CA ASN A 50 -2.46 -2.96 -7.33
C ASN A 50 -1.69 -2.67 -6.03
N TYR A 51 -2.15 -3.18 -4.90
CA TYR A 51 -1.40 -3.07 -3.65
C TYR A 51 -0.07 -3.82 -3.75
N LEU A 52 1.01 -3.22 -3.25
CA LEU A 52 2.32 -3.87 -3.18
C LEU A 52 2.27 -5.12 -2.29
N VAL A 53 1.56 -5.03 -1.17
CA VAL A 53 1.19 -6.19 -0.35
C VAL A 53 -0.34 -6.31 -0.40
N PRO A 54 -0.89 -7.39 -0.98
CA PRO A 54 -2.34 -7.59 -1.01
C PRO A 54 -2.87 -7.89 0.39
N GLN A 55 -4.15 -7.63 0.59
CA GLN A 55 -4.85 -8.11 1.78
C GLN A 55 -4.98 -9.63 1.70
N CYS A 56 -4.63 -10.32 2.78
CA CYS A 56 -5.00 -11.71 2.99
C CYS A 56 -6.01 -11.83 4.12
N LEU A 57 -7.13 -12.48 3.84
CA LEU A 57 -8.16 -12.79 4.82
C LEU A 57 -8.26 -14.31 5.00
N PRO A 58 -8.65 -14.81 6.19
CA PRO A 58 -8.74 -16.25 6.46
C PRO A 58 -9.66 -17.02 5.51
N ALA A 59 -10.68 -16.36 4.97
CA ALA A 59 -11.65 -16.97 4.05
C ALA A 59 -11.15 -17.05 2.60
N ASP A 60 -10.04 -16.38 2.26
CA ASP A 60 -9.47 -16.46 0.92
C ASP A 60 -8.64 -17.75 0.77
N PRO A 61 -9.04 -18.69 -0.11
CA PRO A 61 -8.30 -19.93 -0.30
C PRO A 61 -6.89 -19.71 -0.83
N LYS A 62 -6.60 -18.57 -1.49
CA LYS A 62 -5.27 -18.22 -1.99
C LYS A 62 -4.33 -17.77 -0.88
N CYS A 63 -4.86 -17.42 0.28
CA CYS A 63 -4.09 -16.91 1.41
C CYS A 63 -3.50 -18.01 2.28
N SER A 64 -3.82 -19.29 2.03
CA SER A 64 -3.33 -20.43 2.82
C SER A 64 -3.48 -20.24 4.33
N GLY A 65 -4.57 -19.56 4.76
CA GLY A 65 -4.85 -19.25 6.17
C GLY A 65 -4.02 -18.11 6.78
N SER A 66 -3.14 -17.47 6.02
CA SER A 66 -2.42 -16.28 6.45
C SER A 66 -3.34 -15.06 6.52
N VAL A 67 -3.01 -14.11 7.39
CA VAL A 67 -3.71 -12.83 7.52
C VAL A 67 -2.71 -11.71 7.35
N SER A 68 -2.98 -10.82 6.40
CA SER A 68 -2.20 -9.61 6.19
C SER A 68 -3.12 -8.42 5.92
N GLN A 69 -2.77 -7.28 6.48
CA GLN A 69 -3.32 -6.01 6.01
C GLN A 69 -2.71 -5.69 4.63
N PRO A 70 -3.46 -5.03 3.75
CA PRO A 70 -2.89 -4.53 2.51
C PRO A 70 -1.83 -3.46 2.84
N SER A 71 -1.01 -3.09 1.86
CA SER A 71 -0.04 -1.99 1.98
C SER A 71 -0.72 -0.61 2.07
N VAL A 72 -1.48 -0.41 3.15
CA VAL A 72 -2.26 0.77 3.50
C VAL A 72 -1.86 1.23 4.90
N PHE A 73 -1.55 2.52 5.03
CA PHE A 73 -1.06 3.13 6.26
C PHE A 73 -2.08 4.14 6.77
N PHE A 74 -2.60 3.88 7.96
CA PHE A 74 -3.63 4.69 8.60
C PHE A 74 -2.99 5.79 9.45
N PRO A 75 -3.68 6.93 9.64
CA PRO A 75 -3.30 7.91 10.65
C PRO A 75 -3.14 7.28 12.03
N THR A 76 -2.04 7.58 12.72
CA THR A 76 -1.74 7.13 14.10
C THR A 76 -1.42 8.32 15.00
#